data_AF-R9KKF6-F1
#
_entry.id   AF-R9KKF6-F1
#
_cell.length_a   1.000
_cell.length_b   1.000
_cell.length_c   1.000
_cell.angle_alpha   90.00
_cell.angle_beta   90.00
_cell.angle_gamma   90.00
#
_symmetry.space_group_name_H-M   'P 1'
#
loop_
_entity.id
_entity.type
_entity.pdbx_description
1 polymer ?
#
loop_
_entity_poly.entity_id
_entity_poly.type
_entity_poly.pdbx_seq_one_letter_code
_entity_poly.pdbx_strand_id
1 'polypeptide(L)'
;MGTLIGLSMKEFGLELEELASKGVKFDVRSQGYGNIYLSLSGCNVSVYHENEDICGEIIIEKPEADVKISFDYTDAVDFAYREQEEEILAIEDVKYFLQMDESMCMSDIEITISQ
;
A
#
# COMPACT_ATOMS: atom_id res chain seq x y z
N MET A 1 12.64 15.90 -6.84
CA MET A 1 11.56 15.59 -5.89
C MET A 1 10.40 15.16 -6.75
N GLY A 2 9.96 13.91 -6.62
CA GLY A 2 8.75 13.45 -7.31
C GLY A 2 7.55 14.28 -6.86
N THR A 3 6.58 14.42 -7.76
CA THR A 3 5.29 15.04 -7.47
C THR A 3 4.39 13.97 -6.84
N LEU A 4 3.79 14.28 -5.69
CA LEU A 4 2.81 13.38 -5.06
C LEU A 4 1.44 13.58 -5.70
N ILE A 5 0.82 12.50 -6.16
CA ILE A 5 -0.57 12.48 -6.62
C ILE A 5 -1.44 11.85 -5.53
N GLY A 6 -2.43 12.59 -5.04
CA GLY A 6 -3.47 12.02 -4.17
C GLY A 6 -4.41 11.11 -4.94
N LEU A 7 -4.70 9.94 -4.38
CA LEU A 7 -5.64 8.96 -4.92
C LEU A 7 -6.87 8.89 -4.04
N SER A 8 -8.06 8.77 -4.65
CA SER A 8 -9.23 8.30 -3.90
C SER A 8 -9.02 6.84 -3.47
N MET A 9 -9.68 6.40 -2.39
CA MET A 9 -9.60 5.01 -1.94
C MET A 9 -10.03 4.00 -3.02
N LYS A 10 -10.98 4.40 -3.88
CA LYS A 10 -11.39 3.60 -5.03
C LYS A 10 -10.29 3.46 -6.09
N GLU A 11 -9.63 4.57 -6.46
CA GLU A 11 -8.52 4.55 -7.42
C GLU A 11 -7.35 3.74 -6.87
N PHE A 12 -7.01 3.96 -5.59
CA PHE A 12 -5.95 3.24 -4.91
C PHE A 12 -6.20 1.72 -4.88
N GLY A 13 -7.40 1.30 -4.47
CA GLY A 13 -7.76 -0.13 -4.46
C GLY A 13 -7.70 -0.77 -5.84
N LEU A 14 -8.25 -0.10 -6.87
CA LEU A 14 -8.23 -0.61 -8.25
C LEU A 14 -6.81 -0.73 -8.83
N GLU A 15 -5.92 0.22 -8.54
CA GLU A 15 -4.52 0.14 -8.98
C GLU A 15 -3.79 -1.04 -8.34
N LEU A 16 -3.97 -1.24 -7.02
CA LEU A 16 -3.37 -2.38 -6.32
C LEU A 16 -3.88 -3.72 -6.85
N GLU A 17 -5.19 -3.84 -7.13
CA GLU A 17 -5.77 -5.04 -7.73
C GLU A 17 -5.19 -5.35 -9.11
N GLU A 18 -5.08 -4.33 -9.96
CA GLU A 18 -4.53 -4.50 -11.29
C GLU A 18 -3.08 -5.02 -11.22
N LEU A 19 -2.26 -4.44 -10.33
CA LEU A 19 -0.87 -4.84 -10.12
C LEU A 19 -0.75 -6.24 -9.51
N ALA A 20 -1.58 -6.56 -8.52
CA ALA A 20 -1.65 -7.90 -7.93
C ALA A 20 -2.05 -8.96 -8.97
N SER A 21 -3.02 -8.66 -9.84
CA SER A 21 -3.48 -9.57 -10.91
C SER A 21 -2.38 -9.89 -11.94
N LYS A 22 -1.40 -8.99 -12.09
CA LYS A 22 -0.22 -9.18 -12.94
C LYS A 22 0.89 -10.01 -12.25
N GLY A 23 0.69 -10.43 -11.00
CA GLY A 23 1.65 -11.21 -10.23
C GLY A 23 2.86 -10.40 -9.74
N VAL A 24 2.72 -9.07 -9.67
CA VAL A 24 3.79 -8.18 -9.20
C VAL A 24 4.02 -8.38 -7.70
N LYS A 25 5.26 -8.23 -7.26
CA LYS A 25 5.67 -8.37 -5.86
C LYS A 25 5.82 -7.01 -5.19
N PHE A 26 5.44 -6.96 -3.92
CA PHE A 26 5.35 -5.72 -3.16
C PHE A 26 6.31 -5.76 -1.98
N ASP A 27 7.00 -4.66 -1.78
CA ASP A 27 7.83 -4.37 -0.62
C ASP A 27 7.08 -3.39 0.28
N VAL A 28 6.77 -3.80 1.52
CA VAL A 28 5.98 -2.99 2.45
C VAL A 28 6.85 -2.50 3.59
N ARG A 29 6.76 -1.20 3.91
CA ARG A 29 7.47 -0.55 5.01
C ARG A 29 6.52 0.25 5.88
N SER A 30 6.67 0.19 7.19
CA SER A 30 5.99 1.13 8.08
C SER A 30 6.87 2.37 8.31
N GLN A 31 6.31 3.56 8.08
CA GLN A 31 6.94 4.85 8.29
C GLN A 31 6.33 5.54 9.50
N GLY A 32 7.00 5.48 10.65
CA GLY A 32 6.55 6.18 11.84
C GLY A 32 7.51 6.08 13.02
N TYR A 33 7.23 6.88 14.05
CA TYR A 33 8.00 6.92 15.30
C TYR A 33 7.62 5.78 16.29
N GLY A 34 6.82 4.80 15.84
CA GLY A 34 6.46 3.63 16.63
C GLY A 34 7.65 2.72 16.95
N ASN A 35 7.50 1.85 17.94
CA ASN A 35 8.56 0.95 18.41
C ASN A 35 8.86 -0.24 17.46
N ILE A 36 8.10 -0.39 16.37
CA ILE A 36 8.19 -1.52 15.44
C ILE A 36 8.38 -0.97 14.03
N TYR A 37 9.59 -1.14 13.50
CA TYR A 37 9.88 -0.95 12.09
C TYR A 37 9.73 -2.28 11.37
N LEU A 38 8.81 -2.35 10.43
CA LEU A 38 8.58 -3.52 9.60
C LEU A 38 8.96 -3.19 8.16
N SER A 39 9.83 -4.00 7.54
CA SER A 39 10.14 -3.97 6.12
C SER A 39 10.05 -5.40 5.58
N LEU A 40 9.02 -5.69 4.78
CA LEU A 40 8.80 -7.00 4.19
C LEU A 40 8.97 -6.92 2.68
N SER A 41 9.97 -7.59 2.13
CA SER A 41 10.16 -7.66 0.69
C SER A 41 9.45 -8.84 0.07
N GLY A 42 9.04 -8.73 -1.20
CA GLY A 42 8.50 -9.85 -1.98
C GLY A 42 7.13 -10.35 -1.53
N CYS A 43 6.30 -9.48 -0.96
CA CYS A 43 4.97 -9.81 -0.47
C CYS A 43 3.96 -10.01 -1.61
N ASN A 44 2.94 -10.81 -1.34
CA ASN A 44 1.69 -10.79 -2.08
C ASN A 44 0.78 -9.74 -1.46
N VAL A 45 0.17 -8.90 -2.29
CA VAL A 45 -0.88 -7.99 -1.87
C VAL A 45 -2.17 -8.43 -2.53
N SER A 46 -3.26 -8.41 -1.78
CA SER A 46 -4.60 -8.69 -2.27
C SER A 46 -5.54 -7.65 -1.70
N VAL A 47 -6.49 -7.21 -2.52
CA VAL A 47 -7.53 -6.26 -2.13
C VAL A 47 -8.86 -7.00 -2.19
N TYR A 48 -9.69 -6.80 -1.18
CA TYR A 48 -11.03 -7.34 -1.10
C TYR A 48 -12.03 -6.21 -0.98
N HIS A 49 -13.11 -6.25 -1.76
CA HIS A 49 -14.21 -5.29 -1.70
C HIS A 49 -15.49 -6.01 -1.26
N GLU A 50 -16.12 -5.53 -0.20
CA GLU A 50 -17.45 -6.00 0.22
C GLU A 50 -18.53 -5.02 -0.30
N ASN A 51 -19.04 -5.27 -1.51
CA ASN A 51 -20.13 -4.52 -2.19
C ASN A 51 -19.82 -3.07 -2.64
N GLU A 52 -20.81 -2.44 -3.31
CA GLU A 52 -20.68 -1.15 -4.03
C GLU A 52 -20.42 0.08 -3.13
N ASP A 53 -20.58 -0.04 -1.81
CA ASP A 53 -20.42 1.06 -0.83
C ASP A 53 -19.09 0.99 -0.02
N ILE A 54 -18.16 0.15 -0.48
CA ILE A 54 -16.72 0.07 -0.14
C ILE A 54 -16.43 -0.03 1.37
N CYS A 55 -16.66 -1.20 1.96
CA CYS A 55 -15.72 -1.71 2.97
C CYS A 55 -14.63 -2.48 2.21
N GLY A 56 -13.39 -2.00 2.30
CA GLY A 56 -12.28 -2.52 1.51
C GLY A 56 -11.15 -2.99 2.41
N GLU A 57 -10.71 -4.25 2.28
CA GLU A 57 -9.60 -4.81 3.05
C GLU A 57 -8.36 -4.98 2.16
N ILE A 58 -7.21 -4.47 2.61
CA ILE A 58 -5.90 -4.80 2.05
C ILE A 58 -5.30 -5.92 2.89
N ILE A 59 -4.85 -6.97 2.21
CA ILE A 59 -4.16 -8.11 2.81
C ILE A 59 -2.75 -8.19 2.21
N ILE A 60 -1.75 -8.19 3.08
CA ILE A 60 -0.34 -8.32 2.74
C ILE A 60 0.16 -9.64 3.34
N GLU A 61 0.63 -10.55 2.50
CA GLU A 61 1.10 -11.88 2.89
C GLU A 61 2.54 -12.13 2.42
N LYS A 62 3.35 -12.72 3.31
CA LYS A 62 4.66 -13.28 3.00
C LYS A 62 4.66 -14.77 3.37
N PRO A 63 4.17 -15.66 2.48
CA PRO A 63 3.93 -17.06 2.81
C PRO A 63 5.15 -17.82 3.32
N GLU A 64 6.34 -17.52 2.80
CA GLU A 64 7.59 -18.16 3.22
C GLU A 64 8.02 -17.83 4.64
N ALA A 65 7.47 -16.76 5.22
CA ALA A 65 7.73 -16.32 6.60
C ALA A 65 6.50 -16.51 7.52
N ASP A 66 5.39 -17.04 6.99
CA ASP A 66 4.10 -17.16 7.68
C ASP A 66 3.61 -15.83 8.29
N VAL A 67 3.83 -14.73 7.56
CA VAL A 67 3.41 -13.38 7.97
C VAL A 67 2.20 -12.95 7.15
N LYS A 68 1.15 -12.47 7.83
CA LYS A 68 -0.05 -11.89 7.24
C LYS A 68 -0.43 -10.63 8.00
N ILE A 69 -0.70 -9.56 7.25
CA ILE A 69 -1.20 -8.28 7.77
C ILE A 69 -2.46 -7.97 6.99
N SER A 70 -3.54 -7.58 7.67
CA SER A 70 -4.71 -7.05 7.00
C SER A 70 -5.26 -5.83 7.72
N PHE A 71 -5.82 -4.90 6.95
CA PHE A 71 -6.44 -3.69 7.46
C PHE A 71 -7.54 -3.22 6.51
N ASP A 72 -8.60 -2.64 7.07
CA ASP A 72 -9.64 -1.96 6.31
C ASP A 72 -9.10 -0.62 5.81
N TYR A 73 -8.84 -0.48 4.53
CA TYR A 73 -8.28 0.76 3.98
C TYR A 73 -9.32 1.86 3.76
N THR A 74 -10.62 1.55 3.91
CA THR A 74 -11.67 2.57 3.78
C THR A 74 -11.81 3.34 5.10
N ASP A 75 -11.73 2.63 6.22
CA ASP A 75 -11.86 3.22 7.55
C ASP A 75 -10.51 3.57 8.19
N ALA A 76 -9.42 2.87 7.86
CA ALA A 76 -8.13 3.06 8.52
C ALA A 76 -7.15 4.00 7.80
N VAL A 77 -7.40 4.36 6.54
CA VAL A 77 -6.51 5.22 5.74
C VAL A 77 -7.17 6.57 5.50
N ASP A 78 -6.59 7.64 6.04
CA ASP A 78 -7.04 9.01 5.81
C ASP A 78 -6.73 9.48 4.39
N PHE A 79 -5.50 9.21 3.94
CA PHE A 79 -5.03 9.63 2.61
C PHE A 79 -4.10 8.59 1.98
N ALA A 80 -4.27 8.37 0.68
CA ALA A 80 -3.35 7.60 -0.14
C ALA A 80 -2.70 8.49 -1.19
N TYR A 81 -1.37 8.44 -1.27
CA TYR A 81 -0.57 9.17 -2.25
C TYR A 81 0.28 8.22 -3.06
N ARG A 82 0.44 8.53 -4.35
CA ARG A 82 1.43 7.88 -5.22
C ARG A 82 2.53 8.89 -5.56
N GLU A 83 3.78 8.46 -5.44
CA GLU A 83 4.92 9.25 -5.96
C GLU A 83 4.98 9.13 -7.48
N GLN A 84 4.91 10.26 -8.18
CA GLN A 84 5.10 10.36 -9.63
C GLN A 84 6.36 11.19 -9.90
N GLU A 85 7.40 10.59 -10.49
CA GLU A 85 8.59 11.34 -10.88
C GLU A 85 8.44 11.98 -12.28
N GLU A 86 8.88 13.24 -12.42
CA GLU A 86 8.57 14.09 -13.58
C GLU A 86 9.37 13.80 -14.86
N GLU A 87 10.54 13.12 -14.85
CA GLU A 87 11.20 12.73 -16.11
C GLU A 87 12.42 11.77 -15.95
N ILE A 88 12.36 10.65 -16.68
CA ILE A 88 13.42 9.86 -17.32
C ILE A 88 14.76 9.71 -16.55
N LEU A 89 14.74 9.06 -15.40
CA LEU A 89 15.79 8.10 -15.04
C LEU A 89 15.06 6.88 -14.50
N ALA A 90 15.33 5.71 -15.06
CA ALA A 90 14.68 4.46 -14.73
C ALA A 90 14.63 4.26 -13.20
N ILE A 91 13.43 4.44 -12.62
CA ILE A 91 13.11 3.87 -11.33
C ILE A 91 12.03 2.85 -11.63
N GLU A 92 12.43 1.59 -11.47
CA GLU A 92 11.65 0.38 -11.72
C GLU A 92 10.50 0.23 -10.72
N ASP A 93 10.47 1.07 -9.67
CA ASP A 93 9.59 0.90 -8.52
C ASP A 93 8.45 1.93 -8.45
N VAL A 94 7.21 1.47 -8.24
CA VAL A 94 6.06 2.33 -7.90
C VAL A 94 5.95 2.45 -6.38
N LYS A 95 5.77 3.67 -5.85
CA LYS A 95 5.60 3.89 -4.40
C LYS A 95 4.25 4.51 -4.06
N TYR A 96 3.59 3.90 -3.09
CA TYR A 96 2.38 4.39 -2.43
C TYR A 96 2.67 4.74 -0.98
N PHE A 97 2.11 5.84 -0.51
CA PHE A 97 2.16 6.29 0.87
C PHE A 97 0.74 6.35 1.42
N LEU A 98 0.47 5.58 2.47
CA LEU A 98 -0.80 5.52 3.17
C LEU A 98 -0.64 6.23 4.51
N GLN A 99 -1.29 7.37 4.62
CA GLN A 99 -1.44 8.07 5.89
C GLN A 99 -2.57 7.38 6.66
N MET A 100 -2.24 6.77 7.80
CA MET A 100 -3.23 6.07 8.60
C MET A 100 -4.01 7.07 9.45
N ASP A 101 -5.30 6.78 9.68
CA ASP A 101 -6.11 7.54 10.64
C ASP A 101 -5.43 7.50 12.03
N GLU A 102 -5.25 8.67 12.65
CA GLU A 102 -4.54 8.82 13.92
C GLU A 102 -5.17 8.00 15.07
N SER A 103 -6.47 7.68 14.98
CA SER A 103 -7.20 6.85 15.93
C SER A 103 -6.84 5.35 15.84
N MET A 104 -6.31 4.89 14.71
CA MET A 104 -5.97 3.48 14.48
C MET A 104 -4.75 3.03 15.28
N CYS A 105 -4.04 3.95 15.94
CA CYS A 105 -2.80 3.65 16.68
C CYS A 105 -1.75 2.93 15.80
N MET A 106 -1.78 3.18 14.49
CA MET A 106 -0.88 2.62 13.50
C MET A 106 0.03 3.72 12.95
N SER A 107 1.24 3.33 12.53
CA SER A 107 2.13 4.21 11.79
C SER A 107 1.76 4.19 10.31
N ASP A 108 2.13 5.25 9.58
CA ASP A 108 1.96 5.32 8.13
C ASP A 108 2.61 4.13 7.43
N ILE A 109 2.09 3.78 6.25
CA ILE A 109 2.55 2.63 5.48
C ILE A 109 3.05 3.10 4.12
N GLU A 110 4.27 2.72 3.77
CA GLU A 110 4.81 2.81 2.42
C GLU A 110 4.71 1.44 1.75
N ILE A 111 4.11 1.38 0.57
CA ILE A 111 4.11 0.21 -0.29
C ILE A 111 4.94 0.55 -1.53
N THR A 112 6.06 -0.14 -1.69
CA THR A 112 6.91 -0.09 -2.87
C THR A 112 6.64 -1.33 -3.73
N ILE A 113 6.64 -1.17 -5.05
CA ILE A 113 6.37 -2.24 -5.99
C ILE A 113 7.53 -2.30 -6.93
N SER A 114 8.31 -3.37 -6.86
CA SER A 114 9.47 -3.56 -7.74
C SER A 114 9.11 -4.38 -8.97
N GLN A 115 9.43 -3.86 -10.16
CA GLN A 115 9.22 -4.54 -11.44
C GLN A 115 10.31 -5.57 -11.75
#